data_AF-A0A8S0THE7-F1
#
_entry.id   AF-A0A8S0THE7-F1
#
_cell.length_a   1.000
_cell.length_b   1.000
_cell.length_c   1.000
_cell.angle_alpha   90.00
_cell.angle_beta   90.00
_cell.angle_gamma   90.00
#
_symmetry.space_group_name_H-M   'P 1'
#
loop_
_entity.id
_entity.type
_entity.pdbx_description
1 polymer ?
#
loop_
_entity_poly.entity_id
_entity_poly.type
_entity_poly.pdbx_seq_one_letter_code
_entity_poly.pdbx_strand_id
1 'polypeptide(L)' 'MGCHIDGFIAVVAHTHVLQQGLVTGRAADVIAAANTAAEVALRLVRPGKN' A
#
# COMPACT_ATOMS: atom_id res chain seq x y z
N MET A 1 4.30 -1.13 -10.40
CA MET A 1 5.37 -0.68 -11.33
C MET A 1 6.69 -0.73 -10.59
N GLY A 2 7.78 -1.00 -11.30
CA GLY A 2 9.12 -0.96 -10.72
C GLY A 2 10.12 -0.51 -11.77
N CYS A 3 11.11 0.27 -11.36
CA CYS A 3 12.22 0.72 -12.18
C CYS A 3 13.47 0.91 -11.32
N HIS A 4 14.60 1.16 -11.96
CA HIS A 4 15.81 1.59 -11.29
C HIS A 4 16.56 2.63 -12.14
N ILE A 5 17.36 3.47 -11.49
CA ILE A 5 18.32 4.37 -12.13
C ILE A 5 19.67 4.09 -11.49
N ASP A 6 20.69 3.78 -12.29
CA ASP A 6 22.06 3.48 -11.81
C ASP A 6 22.12 2.44 -10.67
N GLY A 7 21.23 1.45 -10.70
CA GLY A 7 21.14 0.39 -9.69
C GLY A 7 20.31 0.72 -8.44
N PHE A 8 19.79 1.95 -8.31
CA PHE A 8 18.89 2.33 -7.21
C PHE A 8 17.43 2.00 -7.56
N ILE A 9 16.82 1.11 -6.79
CA ILE A 9 15.49 0.53 -7.07
C ILE A 9 14.35 1.41 -6.52
N ALA A 10 13.32 1.63 -7.34
CA ALA A 10 12.04 2.19 -6.93
C ALA A 10 10.89 1.26 -7.32
N VAL A 11 10.04 0.88 -6.35
CA VAL A 11 8.88 0.00 -6.56
C VAL A 11 7.63 0.65 -5.97
N VAL A 12 6.52 0.55 -6.71
CA VAL A 12 5.20 1.02 -6.27
C VAL A 12 4.12 0.01 -6.65
N ALA A 13 3.11 -0.13 -5.79
CA ALA A 13 1.91 -0.91 -6.06
C ALA A 13 0.67 -0.15 -5.57
N HIS A 14 -0.43 -0.25 -6.32
CA HIS A 14 -1.73 0.31 -5.96
C HIS A 14 -2.81 -0.73 -6.24
N THR A 15 -3.80 -0.80 -5.35
CA THR A 15 -4.99 -1.65 -5.48
C THR A 15 -6.20 -0.76 -5.73
N HIS A 16 -6.96 -1.06 -6.78
CA HIS A 16 -8.17 -0.34 -7.14
C HIS A 16 -9.24 -1.32 -7.64
N VAL A 17 -10.52 -0.97 -7.46
CA VAL A 17 -11.66 -1.78 -7.92
C VAL A 17 -12.32 -1.08 -9.10
N LEU A 18 -12.49 -1.80 -10.20
CA LEU A 18 -13.16 -1.28 -11.39
C LEU A 18 -14.68 -1.43 -11.23
N GLN A 19 -15.31 -0.45 -10.60
CA GLN A 19 -16.77 -0.37 -10.52
C GLN A 19 -17.23 1.09 -10.39
N GLN A 20 -18.52 1.33 -10.61
CA GLN A 20 -19.16 2.59 -10.30
C GLN A 20 -19.81 2.53 -8.91
N GLY A 21 -19.65 3.59 -8.11
CA GLY A 21 -20.23 3.67 -6.76
C GLY A 21 -19.35 3.04 -5.66
N LEU A 22 -19.94 2.92 -4.47
CA LEU A 22 -19.22 2.51 -3.25
C LEU A 22 -18.80 1.04 -3.29
N VAL A 23 -17.56 0.76 -2.88
CA VAL A 23 -17.09 -0.61 -2.61
C VAL A 23 -17.52 -0.98 -1.20
N THR A 24 -18.13 -2.16 -1.03
CA THR A 24 -18.56 -2.67 0.28
C THR A 24 -18.14 -4.14 0.48
N GLY A 25 -18.34 -4.64 1.70
CA GLY A 25 -18.02 -6.02 2.08
C GLY A 25 -16.52 -6.31 2.05
N ARG A 26 -16.18 -7.61 1.93
CA ARG A 26 -14.79 -8.11 2.10
C ARG A 26 -13.76 -7.40 1.22
N ALA A 27 -14.15 -6.97 0.02
CA ALA A 27 -13.26 -6.23 -0.88
C ALA A 27 -12.93 -4.84 -0.32
N ALA A 28 -13.90 -4.11 0.23
CA ALA A 28 -13.66 -2.84 0.90
C ALA A 28 -12.81 -3.02 2.16
N ASP A 29 -13.13 -4.05 2.95
CA ASP A 29 -12.44 -4.34 4.21
C ASP A 29 -10.95 -4.59 3.97
N VAL A 30 -10.60 -5.43 2.99
CA VAL A 30 -9.19 -5.76 2.73
C VAL A 30 -8.42 -4.57 2.13
N ILE A 31 -9.07 -3.72 1.33
CA ILE A 31 -8.43 -2.52 0.78
C ILE A 31 -8.13 -1.52 1.91
N ALA A 32 -9.10 -1.28 2.80
CA ALA A 32 -8.91 -0.40 3.95
C ALA A 32 -7.85 -0.94 4.91
N ALA A 33 -7.86 -2.24 5.19
CA ALA A 33 -6.86 -2.89 6.02
C ALA A 33 -5.44 -2.80 5.42
N ALA A 34 -5.30 -3.06 4.12
CA ALA A 34 -4.01 -2.96 3.43
C ALA A 34 -3.48 -1.52 3.42
N ASN A 35 -4.33 -0.52 3.16
CA ASN A 35 -3.91 0.88 3.21
C ASN A 35 -3.50 1.29 4.63
N THR A 36 -4.27 0.89 5.64
CA THR A 36 -3.92 1.14 7.05
C THR A 36 -2.58 0.49 7.41
N ALA A 37 -2.34 -0.76 6.98
CA ALA A 37 -1.06 -1.42 7.22
C ALA A 37 0.11 -0.70 6.54
N ALA A 38 -0.06 -0.22 5.31
CA ALA A 38 0.95 0.56 4.61
C ALA A 38 1.27 1.87 5.36
N GLU A 39 0.24 2.55 5.85
CA GLU A 39 0.34 3.75 6.68
C GLU A 39 1.05 3.51 8.02
N VAL A 40 0.76 2.38 8.66
CA VAL A 40 1.46 1.93 9.87
C VAL A 40 2.92 1.66 9.54
N ALA A 41 3.22 0.87 8.52
CA ALA A 41 4.59 0.58 8.10
C ALA A 41 5.37 1.86 7.81
N LEU A 42 4.80 2.82 7.08
CA LEU A 42 5.42 4.10 6.79
C LEU A 42 5.84 4.87 8.06
N ARG A 43 5.00 4.85 9.10
CA ARG A 43 5.28 5.53 10.37
C ARG A 43 6.20 4.73 11.28
N LEU A 44 6.17 3.40 11.15
CA LEU A 44 6.85 2.52 12.07
C LEU A 44 8.25 2.09 11.61
N VAL A 45 8.49 1.99 10.31
CA VAL A 45 9.78 1.59 9.74
C VAL A 45 10.77 2.73 9.90
N ARG A 46 11.58 2.60 10.95
CA ARG A 46 12.71 3.46 11.27
C ARG A 46 13.69 2.67 12.13
N PRO A 47 14.99 3.00 12.14
CA PRO A 47 15.95 2.33 13.02
C PRO A 47 15.54 2.40 14.50
N GLY A 48 15.81 1.34 15.27
CA GLY A 48 15.74 1.35 16.74
C GLY A 48 14.34 1.32 17.36
N LYS A 49 13.41 0.55 16.80
CA LYS A 49 12.07 0.41 17.36
C LYS A 49 12.04 -0.68 18.45
N ASN A 50 11.94 -0.26 19.71
CA ASN A 50 11.64 -1.11 20.88
C ASN A 50 10.19 -0.92 21.30
#